data_AF-A0A238ZFS3-F1
#
_entry.id   AF-A0A238ZFS3-F1
#
_cell.length_a   1.000
_cell.length_b   1.000
_cell.length_c   1.000
_cell.angle_alpha   90.00
_cell.angle_beta   90.00
_cell.angle_gamma   90.00
#
_symmetry.space_group_name_H-M   'P 1'
#
loop_
_entity.id
_entity.type
_entity.pdbx_description
1 polymer ?
#
loop_
_entity_poly.entity_id
_entity_poly.type
_entity_poly.pdbx_seq_one_letter_code
_entity_poly.pdbx_strand_id
1 'polypeptide(L)'
;MGNKKTIFVLGTIGVLVYLLTPRVAAYFYRSTTDPIEIESKRKEYWELTDYAYKNNVKSSEIQKRRKELFLWMHVRDLQIDEGHDGLTLLEEWNELLEYWKLEDSN
;
A
#
# COMPACT_ATOMS: atom_id res chain seq x y z
N MET A 1 21.06 -2.69 37.55
CA MET A 1 20.82 -3.76 36.56
C MET A 1 19.49 -3.64 35.79
N GLY A 2 18.60 -2.69 36.11
CA GLY A 2 17.28 -2.53 35.44
C GLY A 2 17.31 -1.95 34.03
N ASN A 3 18.18 -0.97 33.74
CA ASN A 3 18.11 -0.21 32.48
C ASN A 3 18.47 -1.02 31.23
N LYS A 4 19.42 -1.97 31.33
CA LYS A 4 19.86 -2.76 30.16
C LYS A 4 18.78 -3.71 29.66
N LYS A 5 18.03 -4.34 30.57
CA LYS A 5 16.92 -5.24 30.22
C LYS A 5 15.79 -4.47 29.56
N THR A 6 15.42 -3.32 30.12
CA THR A 6 14.37 -2.47 29.55
C THR A 6 14.74 -1.99 28.15
N ILE A 7 15.98 -1.52 27.93
CA ILE A 7 16.44 -1.09 26.60
C ILE A 7 16.38 -2.26 25.60
N PHE A 8 16.80 -3.46 26.01
CA PHE A 8 16.76 -4.64 25.16
C PHE A 8 15.31 -5.02 24.76
N VAL A 9 14.39 -5.00 25.72
CA VAL A 9 12.97 -5.29 25.47
C VAL A 9 12.37 -4.25 24.51
N LEU A 10 12.60 -2.97 24.76
CA LEU A 10 12.10 -1.89 23.89
C LEU A 10 12.68 -1.99 22.48
N GLY A 11 13.97 -2.27 22.35
CA GLY A 11 14.61 -2.49 21.05
C GLY A 11 13.99 -3.67 20.31
N THR A 12 13.77 -4.79 21.01
CA THR A 12 13.13 -5.98 20.43
C THR A 12 11.71 -5.69 19.95
N ILE A 13 10.91 -4.99 20.76
CA ILE A 13 9.55 -4.57 20.38
C ILE A 13 9.60 -3.66 19.15
N GLY A 14 10.51 -2.69 19.10
CA GLY A 14 10.66 -1.80 17.94
C GLY A 14 10.97 -2.56 16.66
N VAL A 15 11.86 -3.56 16.71
CA VAL A 15 12.16 -4.41 15.54
C VAL A 15 10.94 -5.24 15.15
N LEU A 16 10.22 -5.83 16.10
CA LEU A 16 9.01 -6.60 15.79
C LEU A 16 7.94 -5.72 15.15
N VAL A 17 7.72 -4.51 15.65
CA VAL A 17 6.80 -3.54 15.05
C VAL A 17 7.23 -3.21 13.62
N TYR A 18 8.52 -2.94 13.40
CA TYR A 18 9.04 -2.64 12.06
C TYR A 18 8.83 -3.79 11.07
N LEU A 19 9.03 -5.03 11.49
CA LEU A 19 8.89 -6.21 10.64
C LEU A 19 7.43 -6.62 10.38
N LEU A 20 6.55 -6.44 11.36
CA LEU A 20 5.20 -7.00 11.32
C LEU A 20 4.14 -6.00 10.86
N THR A 21 4.34 -4.69 11.07
CA THR A 21 3.28 -3.70 10.80
C THR A 21 2.77 -3.74 9.36
N PRO A 22 3.61 -3.75 8.31
CA PRO A 22 3.08 -3.77 6.94
C PRO A 22 2.23 -5.01 6.64
N ARG A 23 2.66 -6.18 7.13
CA ARG A 23 1.92 -7.44 6.96
C ARG A 23 0.60 -7.45 7.72
N VAL A 24 0.59 -6.95 8.95
CA VAL A 24 -0.63 -6.85 9.75
C VAL A 24 -1.61 -5.88 9.13
N ALA A 25 -1.13 -4.73 8.65
CA ALA A 25 -1.94 -3.75 7.93
C ALA A 25 -2.55 -4.37 6.67
N ALA A 26 -1.73 -5.04 5.84
CA ALA A 26 -2.20 -5.70 4.62
C ALA A 26 -3.25 -6.78 4.90
N TYR A 27 -3.01 -7.63 5.90
CA TYR A 27 -3.99 -8.61 6.33
C TYR A 27 -5.31 -7.97 6.76
N PHE A 28 -5.24 -6.92 7.58
CA PHE A 28 -6.42 -6.22 8.07
C PHE A 28 -7.21 -5.58 6.93
N TYR A 29 -6.55 -4.79 6.07
CA TYR A 29 -7.21 -4.14 4.94
C TYR A 29 -7.80 -5.16 3.98
N ARG A 30 -7.07 -6.23 3.64
CA ARG A 30 -7.58 -7.29 2.76
C ARG A 30 -8.77 -8.03 3.37
N SER A 31 -8.73 -8.33 4.67
CA SER A 31 -9.81 -9.08 5.36
C SER A 31 -11.13 -8.31 5.45
N THR A 32 -11.08 -6.99 5.31
CA THR A 32 -12.22 -6.09 5.43
C THR A 32 -12.73 -5.57 4.08
N THR A 33 -12.05 -5.89 3.00
CA THR A 33 -12.39 -5.42 1.65
C THR A 33 -13.26 -6.44 0.92
N ASP A 34 -14.36 -5.99 0.33
CA ASP A 34 -15.24 -6.84 -0.49
C ASP A 34 -14.55 -7.23 -1.82
N PRO A 35 -14.58 -8.52 -2.23
CA PRO A 35 -14.11 -8.93 -3.56
C PRO A 35 -14.68 -8.11 -4.73
N ILE A 36 -15.93 -7.65 -4.63
CA ILE A 36 -16.57 -6.81 -5.64
C ILE A 36 -15.90 -5.43 -5.70
N GLU A 37 -15.53 -4.87 -4.55
CA GLU A 37 -14.80 -3.60 -4.50
C GLU A 37 -13.41 -3.75 -5.12
N ILE A 38 -12.70 -4.84 -4.82
CA ILE A 38 -11.40 -5.15 -5.43
C ILE A 38 -11.52 -5.14 -6.96
N GLU A 39 -12.49 -5.88 -7.51
CA GLU A 39 -12.64 -5.95 -8.96
C GLU A 39 -13.03 -4.59 -9.56
N SER A 40 -13.90 -3.84 -8.89
CA SER A 40 -14.26 -2.49 -9.33
C SER A 40 -13.05 -1.55 -9.38
N LYS A 41 -12.20 -1.56 -8.36
CA LYS A 41 -10.99 -0.71 -8.29
C LYS A 41 -9.94 -1.13 -9.31
N ARG A 42 -9.79 -2.44 -9.53
CA ARG A 42 -8.91 -3.01 -10.56
C ARG A 42 -9.33 -2.54 -11.94
N LYS A 43 -10.62 -2.66 -12.24
CA LYS A 43 -11.21 -2.20 -13.50
C LYS A 43 -10.98 -0.70 -13.71
N GLU A 44 -11.26 0.11 -12.69
CA GLU A 44 -11.04 1.56 -12.74
C GLU A 44 -9.58 1.92 -13.07
N TYR A 45 -8.61 1.24 -12.45
CA TYR A 45 -7.19 1.46 -12.72
C TYR A 45 -6.82 1.17 -14.18
N TRP A 46 -7.31 0.04 -14.72
CA TRP A 46 -7.01 -0.35 -16.09
C TRP A 46 -7.70 0.54 -17.12
N GLU A 47 -8.94 0.98 -16.87
CA GLU A 47 -9.64 1.95 -17.71
C GLU A 47 -8.88 3.28 -17.78
N LEU A 48 -8.39 3.79 -16.64
CA LEU A 48 -7.58 5.00 -16.61
C LEU A 48 -6.23 4.83 -17.30
N THR A 49 -5.61 3.66 -17.16
CA THR A 49 -4.33 3.33 -17.81
C THR A 49 -4.49 3.28 -19.33
N ASP A 50 -5.51 2.58 -19.82
CA ASP A 50 -5.83 2.47 -21.25
C ASP A 50 -6.23 3.83 -21.84
N TYR A 51 -7.05 4.60 -21.13
CA TYR A 51 -7.43 5.96 -21.54
C TYR A 51 -6.21 6.88 -21.66
N ALA A 52 -5.32 6.89 -20.66
CA ALA A 52 -4.12 7.71 -20.66
C ALA A 52 -3.18 7.34 -21.81
N TYR A 53 -3.01 6.03 -22.06
CA TYR A 53 -2.19 5.51 -23.16
C TYR A 53 -2.76 5.88 -24.53
N LYS A 54 -4.03 5.56 -24.80
CA LYS A 54 -4.68 5.80 -26.11
C LYS A 54 -4.75 7.28 -26.49
N ASN A 55 -4.97 8.15 -25.51
CA ASN A 55 -5.18 9.57 -25.74
C ASN A 55 -3.91 10.42 -25.50
N ASN A 56 -2.76 9.80 -25.19
CA ASN A 56 -1.53 10.50 -24.78
C ASN A 56 -1.76 11.52 -23.65
N VAL A 57 -2.70 11.23 -22.74
CA VAL A 57 -3.10 12.18 -21.69
C VAL A 57 -2.08 12.16 -20.57
N LYS A 58 -1.42 13.30 -20.37
CA LYS A 58 -0.49 13.56 -19.24
C LYS A 58 -1.17 14.31 -18.08
N SER A 59 -2.49 14.18 -17.95
CA SER A 59 -3.25 14.86 -16.89
C SER A 59 -2.72 14.43 -15.52
N SER A 60 -2.38 15.42 -14.69
CA SER A 60 -1.95 15.20 -13.31
C SER A 60 -3.04 14.54 -12.47
N GLU A 61 -4.32 14.77 -12.79
CA GLU A 61 -5.46 14.18 -12.11
C GLU A 61 -5.58 12.67 -12.38
N ILE A 62 -5.43 12.26 -13.65
CA ILE A 62 -5.46 10.83 -14.01
C ILE A 62 -4.28 10.10 -13.39
N GLN A 63 -3.09 10.70 -13.41
CA GLN A 63 -1.91 10.13 -12.76
C GLN A 63 -2.11 10.02 -11.24
N LYS A 64 -2.66 11.05 -10.60
CA LYS A 64 -3.00 11.02 -9.17
C LYS A 64 -3.97 9.89 -8.86
N ARG A 65 -5.06 9.76 -9.62
CA ARG A 65 -6.06 8.72 -9.39
C ARG A 65 -5.51 7.31 -9.61
N ARG A 66 -4.70 7.10 -10.65
CA ARG A 66 -4.02 5.82 -10.88
C ARG A 66 -3.10 5.48 -9.71
N LYS A 67 -2.38 6.45 -9.15
CA LYS A 67 -1.52 6.26 -7.99
C LYS A 67 -2.31 5.91 -6.74
N GLU A 68 -3.44 6.56 -6.49
CA GLU A 68 -4.35 6.21 -5.38
C GLU A 68 -4.83 4.76 -5.48
N LEU A 69 -5.26 4.32 -6.67
CA LEU A 69 -5.73 2.96 -6.91
C LEU A 69 -4.60 1.93 -6.77
N PHE A 70 -3.40 2.27 -7.26
CA PHE A 70 -2.20 1.46 -7.10
C PHE A 70 -1.87 1.24 -5.62
N LEU A 71 -1.75 2.32 -4.84
CA LEU A 71 -1.47 2.23 -3.41
C LEU A 71 -2.57 1.49 -2.66
N TRP A 72 -3.84 1.75 -2.98
CA TRP A 72 -4.98 1.08 -2.35
C TRP A 72 -4.92 -0.45 -2.53
N MET A 73 -4.51 -0.92 -3.71
CA MET A 73 -4.31 -2.35 -3.97
C MET A 73 -3.08 -2.91 -3.24
N HIS A 74 -1.96 -2.19 -3.31
CA HIS A 74 -0.70 -2.65 -2.77
C HIS A 74 -0.71 -2.78 -1.25
N VAL A 75 -1.28 -1.80 -0.53
CA VAL A 75 -1.42 -1.91 0.94
C VAL A 75 -2.36 -3.03 1.37
N ARG A 76 -3.10 -3.65 0.44
CA ARG A 76 -3.96 -4.83 0.64
C ARG A 76 -3.29 -6.12 0.16
N ASP A 77 -2.01 -6.08 -0.23
CA ASP A 77 -1.29 -7.22 -0.81
C ASP A 77 -2.02 -7.78 -2.05
N LEU A 78 -2.55 -6.87 -2.89
CA LEU A 78 -3.22 -7.19 -4.14
C LEU A 78 -2.35 -6.74 -5.31
N GLN A 79 -1.94 -7.70 -6.14
CA GLN A 79 -1.23 -7.40 -7.38
C GLN A 79 -2.17 -6.72 -8.38
N ILE A 80 -1.73 -5.61 -8.96
CA ILE A 80 -2.49 -4.83 -9.94
C ILE A 80 -1.86 -4.84 -11.34
N ASP A 81 -0.54 -4.92 -11.42
CA ASP A 81 0.24 -5.01 -12.65
C ASP A 81 1.15 -6.25 -12.68
N GLU A 82 1.44 -6.73 -13.88
CA GLU A 82 2.36 -7.84 -14.12
C GLU A 82 3.80 -7.31 -14.01
N GLY A 83 4.43 -7.42 -12.84
CA GLY A 83 5.83 -7.06 -12.69
C GLY A 83 6.34 -6.77 -11.28
N HIS A 84 5.46 -6.61 -10.29
CA HIS A 84 5.90 -6.43 -8.89
C HIS A 84 6.12 -7.81 -8.24
N ASP A 85 7.28 -8.40 -8.52
CA ASP A 85 7.83 -9.49 -7.72
C ASP A 85 8.25 -8.93 -6.36
N GLY A 86 7.46 -9.22 -5.32
CA GLY A 86 7.78 -9.05 -3.90
C GLY A 86 8.51 -7.76 -3.51
N LEU A 87 7.75 -6.77 -3.01
CA LEU A 87 8.32 -5.54 -2.47
C LEU A 87 9.32 -5.83 -1.33
N THR A 88 10.36 -5.01 -1.25
CA THR A 88 11.20 -4.97 -0.06
C THR A 88 10.40 -4.40 1.11
N LEU A 89 10.77 -4.76 2.34
CA LEU A 89 10.11 -4.23 3.55
C LEU A 89 10.09 -2.68 3.60
N LEU A 90 11.12 -2.04 3.06
CA LEU A 90 11.17 -0.58 2.99
C LEU A 90 10.14 -0.03 1.99
N GLU A 91 9.95 -0.69 0.86
CA GLU A 91 8.92 -0.32 -0.12
C GLU A 91 7.51 -0.54 0.45
N GLU A 92 7.26 -1.66 1.12
CA GLU A 92 6.00 -1.92 1.83
C GLU A 92 5.67 -0.78 2.83
N TRP A 93 6.67 -0.34 3.59
CA TRP A 93 6.51 0.80 4.51
C TRP A 93 6.25 2.11 3.78
N ASN A 94 6.97 2.39 2.69
CA ASN A 94 6.79 3.61 1.92
C ASN A 94 5.38 3.71 1.33
N GLU A 95 4.87 2.61 0.76
CA GLU A 95 3.52 2.54 0.22
C GLU A 95 2.47 2.68 1.33
N LEU A 96 2.65 2.01 2.48
CA LEU A 96 1.74 2.14 3.62
C LEU A 96 1.69 3.57 4.18
N LEU A 97 2.85 4.20 4.36
CA LEU A 97 2.93 5.59 4.82
C LEU A 97 2.35 6.56 3.80
N GLU A 98 2.54 6.30 2.52
CA GLU A 98 1.95 7.12 1.46
C GLU A 98 0.43 6.97 1.41
N TYR A 99 -0.07 5.75 1.57
CA TYR A 99 -1.51 5.48 1.68
C TYR A 99 -2.14 6.20 2.87
N TRP A 100 -1.56 6.12 4.07
CA TRP A 100 -2.09 6.84 5.24
C TRP A 100 -2.12 8.36 5.04
N LYS A 101 -1.09 8.93 4.41
CA LYS A 101 -1.09 10.36 4.07
C LYS A 101 -2.21 10.74 3.10
N LEU A 102 -2.59 9.85 2.19
CA LEU A 102 -3.71 10.06 1.28
C LEU A 102 -5.04 9.96 2.01
N GLU A 103 -5.23 8.98 2.90
CA GLU A 103 -6.44 8.86 3.73
C GLU A 103 -6.64 10.07 4.65
N ASP A 104 -5.58 10.57 5.29
CA ASP A 104 -5.66 11.76 6.16
C ASP A 104 -6.03 13.05 5.41
N SER A 105 -5.86 13.07 4.08
CA SER A 105 -6.10 14.24 3.24
C SER A 105 -7.49 14.30 2.59
N ASN A 106 -8.30 13.25 2.75
CA ASN A 106 -9.65 13.12 2.19
C ASN A 106 -10.72 13.20 3.28
#